data_AF-A0A519Z8D9-F1
#
_entry.id   AF-A0A519Z8D9-F1
#
_cell.length_a   1.000
_cell.length_b   1.000
_cell.length_c   1.000
_cell.angle_alpha   90.00
_cell.angle_beta   90.00
_cell.angle_gamma   90.00
#
_symmetry.space_group_name_H-M   'P 1'
#
loop_
_entity.id
_entity.type
_entity.pdbx_description
1 polymer ?
#
loop_
_entity_poly.entity_id
_entity_poly.type
_entity_poly.pdbx_seq_one_letter_code
_entity_poly.pdbx_strand_id
1 'polypeptide(L)' 'MLVLTLLFISNPKTIIFIIFVLVLFFGAKRIPELFKGIGQGVREFKDASNEPQRPNYQAPTAPQQPGYHPNQYAG' A
#
# COMPACT_ATOMS: atom_id res chain seq x y z
N MET A 1 -28.56 3.14 -31.56
CA MET A 1 -27.09 3.29 -31.39
C MET A 1 -26.70 3.46 -29.93
N LEU A 2 -27.16 4.51 -29.22
CA LEU A 2 -26.83 4.74 -27.80
C LEU A 2 -27.20 3.60 -26.84
N VAL A 3 -28.42 3.05 -26.94
CA VAL A 3 -28.88 1.93 -26.09
C VAL A 3 -28.02 0.67 -26.29
N LEU A 4 -27.57 0.40 -27.51
CA LEU A 4 -26.73 -0.75 -27.83
C LEU A 4 -25.34 -0.62 -27.17
N THR A 5 -24.78 0.59 -27.16
CA THR A 5 -23.51 0.88 -26.49
C THR A 5 -23.63 0.71 -24.97
N LEU A 6 -24.74 1.17 -24.37
CA LEU A 6 -25.00 1.00 -22.94
C LEU A 6 -25.16 -0.48 -22.55
N LEU A 7 -25.88 -1.25 -23.36
CA LEU A 7 -26.03 -2.70 -23.19
C LEU A 7 -24.67 -3.40 -23.32
N PHE A 8 -23.80 -2.94 -24.21
CA PHE A 8 -22.45 -3.49 -24.34
C PHE A 8 -21.62 -3.24 -23.08
N ILE A 9 -21.59 -2.02 -22.55
CA ILE A 9 -20.76 -1.69 -21.37
C ILE A 9 -21.21 -2.42 -20.10
N SER A 10 -22.52 -2.69 -19.94
CA SER A 10 -23.06 -3.37 -18.75
C SER A 10 -22.87 -4.89 -18.74
N ASN A 11 -22.50 -5.50 -19.87
CA ASN A 11 -22.33 -6.96 -19.95
C ASN A 11 -20.95 -7.40 -19.46
N PRO A 12 -20.85 -8.37 -18.53
CA PRO A 12 -19.56 -8.94 -18.09
C PRO A 12 -18.74 -9.54 -19.25
N LYS A 13 -19.42 -10.01 -20.30
CA LYS A 13 -18.82 -10.54 -21.53
C LYS A 13 -17.95 -9.51 -22.25
N THR A 14 -18.22 -8.22 -22.07
CA THR A 14 -17.48 -7.14 -22.71
C THR A 14 -16.06 -7.02 -22.19
N ILE A 15 -15.85 -7.22 -20.88
CA ILE A 15 -14.51 -7.26 -20.29
C ILE A 15 -13.71 -8.41 -20.91
N ILE A 16 -14.32 -9.58 -21.07
CA ILE A 16 -13.69 -10.74 -21.69
C ILE A 16 -13.35 -10.45 -23.17
N PHE A 17 -14.26 -9.81 -23.91
CA PHE A 17 -14.03 -9.42 -25.30
C PHE A 17 -12.87 -8.42 -25.44
N ILE A 18 -12.80 -7.42 -24.56
CA ILE A 18 -11.71 -6.44 -24.54
C ILE A 18 -10.37 -7.13 -24.26
N ILE A 19 -10.31 -8.01 -23.26
CA ILE A 19 -9.09 -8.78 -22.95
C ILE A 19 -8.72 -9.65 -24.15
N PHE A 20 -9.70 -10.30 -24.81
CA PHE A 20 -9.46 -11.12 -25.99
C PHE A 20 -8.85 -10.31 -27.14
N VAL A 21 -9.40 -9.12 -27.44
CA VAL A 21 -8.83 -8.21 -28.44
C VAL A 21 -7.41 -7.79 -28.03
N LEU A 22 -7.18 -7.35 -26.80
CA LEU A 22 -5.84 -6.98 -26.33
C LEU A 22 -4.84 -8.14 -26.46
N VAL A 23 -5.28 -9.38 -26.20
CA VAL A 23 -4.47 -10.59 -26.36
C VAL A 23 -4.16 -10.89 -27.83
N LEU A 24 -5.06 -10.60 -28.76
CA LEU A 24 -4.78 -10.76 -30.19
C LEU A 24 -3.76 -9.72 -30.69
N PHE A 25 -3.86 -8.48 -30.22
CA PHE A 25 -2.96 -7.39 -30.65
C PHE A 25 -1.59 -7.43 -29.97
N PHE A 26 -1.54 -7.67 -28.67
CA PHE A 26 -0.31 -7.65 -27.88
C PHE A 26 0.25 -9.06 -27.60
N GLY A 27 -0.58 -10.10 -27.69
CA GLY A 27 -0.23 -11.47 -27.33
C GLY A 27 -0.62 -11.83 -25.89
N ALA A 28 -1.05 -13.07 -25.66
CA ALA A 28 -1.53 -13.56 -24.36
C ALA A 28 -0.49 -13.45 -23.23
N LYS A 29 0.80 -13.42 -23.58
CA LYS A 29 1.92 -13.38 -22.64
C LYS A 29 2.25 -11.97 -22.11
N ARG A 30 1.83 -10.90 -22.80
CA ARG A 30 2.19 -9.53 -22.42
C ARG A 30 1.49 -9.04 -21.16
N ILE A 31 0.22 -9.38 -21.00
CA ILE A 31 -0.58 -8.95 -19.84
C ILE A 31 0.00 -9.53 -18.52
N PRO A 32 0.28 -10.85 -18.40
CA PRO A 32 0.93 -11.40 -17.20
C PRO A 32 2.34 -10.86 -16.94
N GLU A 33 3.10 -10.59 -18.01
CA GLU A 33 4.47 -10.06 -17.92
C GLU A 33 4.47 -8.63 -17.35
N LEU A 34 3.54 -7.77 -17.81
CA LEU A 34 3.32 -6.43 -17.27
C LEU A 34 2.88 -6.47 -15.81
N PHE A 35 1.94 -7.35 -15.46
CA PHE A 35 1.49 -7.50 -14.07
C PHE A 35 2.60 -7.99 -13.15
N LYS A 36 3.47 -8.89 -13.62
CA LYS A 36 4.61 -9.37 -12.84
C LYS A 36 5.59 -8.22 -12.53
N GLY A 37 5.88 -7.38 -13.52
CA GLY A 37 6.73 -6.19 -13.33
C GLY A 37 6.12 -5.17 -12.36
N ILE A 38 4.82 -4.86 -12.52
CA ILE A 38 4.09 -3.95 -11.61
C ILE A 38 4.05 -4.52 -10.18
N GLY A 39 3.72 -5.80 -10.03
CA GLY A 39 3.63 -6.45 -8.72
C GLY A 39 4.97 -6.48 -7.99
N GLN A 40 6.08 -6.65 -8.71
CA GLN A 40 7.42 -6.55 -8.15
C GLN A 40 7.72 -5.12 -7.69
N GLY A 41 7.45 -4.11 -8.52
CA GLY A 41 7.67 -2.71 -8.16
C GLY A 41 6.84 -2.25 -6.96
N VAL A 42 5.57 -2.67 -6.86
CA VAL A 42 4.72 -2.39 -5.69
C VAL A 42 5.25 -3.06 -4.43
N ARG A 43 5.79 -4.28 -4.54
CA ARG A 43 6.39 -5.00 -3.42
C ARG A 43 7.65 -4.29 -2.91
N GLU A 44 8.57 -3.96 -3.81
CA GLU A 44 9.81 -3.24 -3.47
C GLU A 44 9.50 -1.86 -2.87
N PHE A 45 8.51 -1.14 -3.41
CA PHE A 45 8.04 0.13 -2.86
C PHE A 45 7.52 -0.01 -1.44
N LYS A 46 6.69 -1.04 -1.18
CA LYS A 46 6.16 -1.31 0.16
C LYS A 46 7.26 -1.70 1.14
N ASP A 47 8.21 -2.52 0.71
CA ASP A 47 9.31 -2.98 1.56
C ASP A 47 10.25 -1.82 1.92
N ALA A 48 10.55 -0.92 0.97
CA ALA A 48 11.30 0.31 1.23
C ALA A 48 10.55 1.32 2.12
N SER A 49 9.23 1.43 1.95
CA SER A 49 8.38 2.30 2.77
C SER A 49 8.21 1.78 4.20
N ASN A 50 8.42 0.48 4.42
CA ASN A 50 8.34 -0.17 5.73
C ASN A 50 9.70 -0.20 6.45
N GLU A 51 10.62 0.72 6.15
CA GLU A 51 11.87 0.84 6.90
C GLU A 51 11.54 0.86 8.40
N PRO A 52 12.01 -0.14 9.17
CA PRO A 52 11.69 -0.22 10.58
C PRO A 52 12.17 1.07 11.21
N GLN A 53 11.22 1.81 11.82
CA GLN A 53 11.50 3.02 12.57
C GLN A 53 12.77 2.79 13.37
N ARG A 54 13.77 3.65 13.11
CA ARG A 54 15.08 3.64 13.77
C ARG A 54 14.89 3.21 15.23
N PRO A 55 15.71 2.27 15.75
CA PRO A 55 15.58 1.81 17.12
C PRO A 55 15.45 3.04 18.00
N ASN A 56 14.34 3.11 18.75
CA ASN A 56 13.99 4.22 19.59
C ASN A 56 15.24 4.60 20.39
N TYR A 57 15.91 5.69 20.00
CA TYR A 57 16.95 6.30 20.80
C TYR A 57 16.23 6.91 22.00
N GLN A 58 15.88 6.04 22.96
CA GLN A 58 15.59 6.44 24.32
C GLN A 58 16.88 7.08 24.80
N ALA A 59 16.90 8.42 24.81
CA ALA A 59 17.92 9.13 25.56
C ALA A 59 17.96 8.50 26.96
N PRO A 60 19.15 8.21 27.53
CA PRO A 60 19.25 7.70 28.88
C PRO A 60 18.36 8.55 29.77
N THR A 61 17.35 7.94 30.40
CA THR A 61 16.40 8.60 31.28
C THR A 61 17.17 9.56 32.19
N ALA A 62 16.93 10.86 32.01
CA ALA A 62 17.51 11.88 32.89
C ALA A 62 17.21 11.46 34.34
N PRO A 63 18.16 11.62 35.29
CA PRO A 63 17.96 11.23 36.67
C PRO A 63 16.64 11.78 37.19
N GLN A 64 15.76 10.90 37.69
CA GLN A 64 14.50 11.32 38.32
C GLN A 64 14.86 12.27 39.47
N GLN A 65 14.48 13.54 39.33
CA GLN A 65 14.63 14.50 40.43
C GLN A 65 13.78 14.00 41.61
N PRO A 66 14.36 13.81 42.81
CA PRO A 66 13.59 13.46 43.99
C PRO A 66 12.47 14.47 44.18
N GLY A 67 11.23 13.99 44.27
CA GLY A 67 10.06 14.83 44.44
C GLY A 67 10.22 15.73 45.66
N TYR A 68 10.09 17.04 45.47
CA TYR A 68 10.07 18.00 46.57
C TYR A 68 8.80 17.78 47.39
N HIS A 69 8.95 17.29 48.62
CA HIS A 69 7.84 17.10 49.58
C HIS A 69 7.91 18.21 50.64
N PRO A 70 7.14 19.31 50.52
CA PRO A 70 7.26 20.49 51.39
C PRO A 70 6.77 20.33 52.85
N ASN A 71 6.25 19.17 53.26
CA ASN A 71 5.34 19.11 54.41
C ASN A 71 5.83 18.22 55.57
N GLN A 72 7.10 18.32 55.99
CA GLN A 72 7.65 17.50 57.09
C GLN A 72 8.09 18.27 58.35
N TYR A 73 7.63 19.51 58.55
CA TYR A 73 7.92 20.31 59.75
C TYR A 73 6.68 20.73 60.53
N ALA A 74 5.69 19.85 60.65
CA ALA A 74 4.53 20.04 61.52
C ALA A 74 4.33 18.77 62.37
N GLY A 75 4.96 18.75 63.55
CA GLY A 75 4.88 17.67 64.53
C GLY A 75 5.79 17.93 65.71
#